data_AF-A0A970B8U4-F1
#
_entry.id   AF-A0A970B8U4-F1
#
_cell.length_a   1.000
_cell.length_b   1.000
_cell.length_c   1.000
_cell.angle_alpha   90.00
_cell.angle_beta   90.00
_cell.angle_gamma   90.00
#
_symmetry.space_group_name_H-M   'P 1'
#
loop_
_entity.id
_entity.type
_entity.pdbx_description
1 polymer ?
#
loop_
_entity_poly.entity_id
_entity_poly.type
_entity_poly.pdbx_seq_one_letter_code
_entity_poly.pdbx_strand_id
1 'polypeptide(L)'
;MRYLFAAAAALACCGTAFADAPVTISADHLQRANAMAQPYRQCLADRFGDRYLNLGNDPMKVIGEVEAGCQTQLDTAHRFLSSLGYSADLIDRALIDIKARADGAAVAFVHRMPNYRLPNYHF
;
A
#
# COMPACT_ATOMS: atom_id res chain seq x y z
N MET A 1 24.87 56.58 23.43
CA MET A 1 24.25 56.71 22.08
C MET A 1 24.97 55.68 21.20
N ARG A 2 24.31 54.61 20.71
CA ARG A 2 23.69 54.54 19.36
C ARG A 2 24.77 54.83 18.29
N TYR A 3 25.25 53.94 17.41
CA TYR A 3 24.71 52.81 16.63
C TYR A 3 25.92 51.93 16.17
N LEU A 4 25.92 50.59 16.23
CA LEU A 4 25.44 49.60 15.24
C LEU A 4 26.02 49.73 13.81
N PHE A 5 26.12 48.57 13.13
CA PHE A 5 26.71 48.25 11.82
C PHE A 5 28.23 47.95 11.85
N ALA A 6 28.74 46.77 11.50
CA ALA A 6 28.29 45.84 10.48
C ALA A 6 28.60 44.38 10.84
N ALA A 7 27.54 43.58 11.01
CA ALA A 7 27.61 42.13 10.92
C ALA A 7 27.02 41.73 9.55
N ALA A 8 27.85 41.77 8.51
CA ALA A 8 27.48 41.36 7.16
C ALA A 8 28.43 40.23 6.71
N ALA A 9 28.44 39.12 7.43
CA ALA A 9 29.19 37.92 7.04
C ALA A 9 28.57 36.60 7.55
N ALA A 10 27.24 36.56 7.74
CA ALA A 10 26.55 35.36 8.23
C ALA A 10 25.38 34.92 7.33
N LEU A 11 25.35 35.35 6.06
CA LEU A 11 24.34 34.91 5.07
C LEU A 11 24.77 33.68 4.25
N ALA A 12 25.90 33.05 4.59
CA ALA A 12 26.37 31.83 3.91
C ALA A 12 25.90 30.52 4.58
N CYS A 13 25.06 30.55 5.62
CA CYS A 13 24.58 29.34 6.32
C CYS A 13 23.17 28.88 5.94
N CYS A 14 22.48 29.58 5.02
CA CYS A 14 21.15 29.17 4.55
C CYS A 14 21.17 28.84 3.07
N GLY A 15 22.18 28.10 2.63
CA GLY A 15 21.97 27.17 1.52
C GLY A 15 21.04 26.09 2.05
N THR A 16 19.73 26.30 1.97
CA THR A 16 18.80 25.17 2.00
C THR A 16 19.11 24.38 0.76
N ALA A 17 20.04 23.43 0.89
CA ALA A 17 20.09 22.28 0.03
C ALA A 17 18.66 21.77 0.01
N PHE A 18 17.95 22.02 -1.09
CA PHE A 18 16.82 21.21 -1.47
C PHE A 18 17.46 19.83 -1.66
N ALA A 19 17.61 19.10 -0.57
CA ALA A 19 17.88 17.68 -0.62
C ALA A 19 16.74 17.15 -1.48
N ASP A 20 17.05 16.76 -2.72
CA ASP A 20 16.09 16.23 -3.66
C ASP A 20 15.20 15.25 -2.89
N ALA A 21 13.94 15.66 -2.68
CA ALA A 21 13.00 14.81 -1.98
C ALA A 21 13.00 13.50 -2.76
N PRO A 22 13.27 12.35 -2.10
CA PRO A 22 13.56 11.13 -2.82
C PRO A 22 12.41 10.83 -3.76
N VAL A 23 12.67 10.84 -5.06
CA VAL A 23 11.64 10.71 -6.11
C VAL A 23 11.13 9.28 -6.25
N THR A 24 11.79 8.35 -5.56
CA THR A 24 11.48 6.92 -5.56
C THR A 24 11.72 6.34 -4.17
N ILE A 25 10.94 5.32 -3.81
CA ILE A 25 11.18 4.52 -2.60
C ILE A 25 12.28 3.51 -2.90
N SER A 26 13.25 3.36 -2.00
CA SER A 26 14.33 2.38 -2.19
C SER A 26 13.77 0.96 -2.24
N ALA A 27 14.45 0.07 -2.96
CA ALA A 27 14.04 -1.33 -3.07
C ALA A 27 13.94 -2.02 -1.69
N ASP A 28 14.87 -1.73 -0.78
CA ASP A 28 14.88 -2.28 0.59
C ASP A 28 13.67 -1.80 1.40
N HIS A 29 13.32 -0.52 1.29
CA HIS A 29 12.15 0.02 1.98
C HIS A 29 10.86 -0.54 1.37
N LEU A 30 10.78 -0.69 0.05
CA LEU A 30 9.66 -1.37 -0.61
C LEU A 30 9.53 -2.82 -0.16
N GLN A 31 10.63 -3.57 -0.05
CA GLN A 31 10.61 -4.95 0.42
C GLN A 31 10.09 -5.05 1.86
N ARG A 32 10.54 -4.16 2.76
CA ARG A 32 10.04 -4.12 4.15
C ARG A 32 8.58 -3.71 4.24
N ALA A 33 8.17 -2.68 3.49
CA ALA A 33 6.76 -2.29 3.40
C ALA A 33 5.88 -3.44 2.88
N ASN A 34 6.37 -4.20 1.89
CA ASN A 34 5.69 -5.39 1.39
C ASN A 34 5.57 -6.49 2.45
N ALA A 35 6.61 -6.71 3.26
CA ALA A 35 6.55 -7.66 4.38
C ALA A 35 5.51 -7.22 5.42
N MET A 36 5.43 -5.93 5.72
CA MET A 36 4.43 -5.35 6.63
C MET A 36 2.99 -5.46 6.11
N ALA A 37 2.79 -5.65 4.80
CA ALA A 37 1.49 -5.92 4.20
C ALA A 37 1.08 -7.41 4.26
N GLN A 38 1.81 -8.26 4.99
CA GLN A 38 1.41 -9.66 5.20
C GLN A 38 0.02 -9.80 5.85
N PRO A 39 -0.38 -8.99 6.85
CA PRO A 39 -1.73 -9.05 7.42
C PRO A 39 -2.83 -8.73 6.41
N TYR A 40 -2.55 -7.84 5.43
CA TYR A 40 -3.46 -7.56 4.32
C TYR A 40 -3.70 -8.83 3.49
N ARG A 41 -2.63 -9.51 3.08
CA ARG A 41 -2.71 -10.78 2.34
C ARG A 41 -3.45 -11.87 3.11
N GLN A 42 -3.21 -11.97 4.42
CA GLN A 42 -3.90 -12.93 5.28
C GLN A 42 -5.39 -12.62 5.36
N CYS A 43 -5.75 -11.35 5.59
CA CYS A 43 -7.15 -10.90 5.63
C CYS A 43 -7.90 -11.23 4.33
N LEU A 44 -7.27 -11.00 3.17
CA LEU A 44 -7.85 -11.39 1.88
C LEU A 44 -8.07 -12.90 1.82
N ALA A 45 -7.05 -13.71 2.14
CA ALA A 45 -7.15 -15.16 2.08
C ALA A 45 -8.27 -15.72 2.97
N ASP A 46 -8.36 -15.23 4.22
CA ASP A 46 -9.36 -15.65 5.19
C ASP A 46 -10.78 -15.29 4.73
N ARG A 47 -10.98 -14.03 4.29
CA ARG A 47 -12.30 -13.54 3.92
C ARG A 47 -12.77 -14.02 2.56
N PHE A 48 -11.87 -14.25 1.61
CA PHE A 48 -12.23 -14.79 0.31
C PHE A 48 -12.75 -16.22 0.42
N GLY A 49 -12.09 -17.10 1.18
CA GLY A 49 -12.59 -18.47 1.36
C GLY A 49 -14.04 -18.51 1.85
N ASP A 50 -14.32 -17.82 2.94
CA ASP A 50 -15.62 -17.86 3.61
C ASP A 50 -16.74 -17.14 2.84
N ARG A 51 -16.43 -15.99 2.22
CA ARG A 51 -17.44 -15.18 1.52
C ARG A 51 -17.72 -15.73 0.14
N TYR A 52 -16.72 -16.31 -0.54
CA TYR A 52 -16.84 -16.71 -1.94
C TYR A 52 -17.51 -18.09 -2.12
N LEU A 53 -17.39 -18.96 -1.12
CA LEU A 53 -18.08 -20.27 -1.09
C LEU A 53 -19.59 -20.16 -0.81
N ASN A 54 -20.06 -19.02 -0.31
CA ASN A 54 -21.46 -18.80 0.11
C ASN A 54 -22.31 -18.02 -0.91
N LEU A 55 -21.90 -17.93 -2.18
CA LEU A 55 -22.45 -16.93 -3.09
C LEU A 55 -23.63 -17.38 -3.95
N GLY A 56 -24.78 -16.78 -3.64
CA GLY A 56 -25.78 -16.32 -4.61
C GLY A 56 -25.61 -14.85 -5.05
N ASN A 57 -24.48 -14.19 -4.76
CA ASN A 57 -24.21 -12.79 -5.13
C ASN A 57 -23.11 -12.67 -6.21
N ASP A 58 -23.08 -11.51 -6.90
CA ASP A 58 -22.05 -11.13 -7.87
C ASP A 58 -20.63 -11.19 -7.27
N PRO A 59 -19.74 -12.05 -7.81
CA PRO A 59 -18.35 -12.21 -7.36
C PRO A 59 -17.57 -10.88 -7.29
N MET A 60 -17.81 -9.97 -8.23
CA MET A 60 -17.07 -8.69 -8.28
C MET A 60 -17.43 -7.78 -7.11
N LYS A 61 -18.70 -7.79 -6.69
CA LYS A 61 -19.15 -7.03 -5.52
C LYS A 61 -18.50 -7.56 -4.24
N VAL A 62 -18.40 -8.89 -4.11
CA VAL A 62 -17.82 -9.55 -2.94
C VAL A 62 -16.32 -9.25 -2.84
N ILE A 63 -15.61 -9.25 -3.97
CA ILE A 63 -14.20 -8.86 -4.03
C ILE A 63 -14.01 -7.44 -3.52
N GLY A 64 -14.77 -6.47 -4.02
CA GLY A 64 -14.66 -5.09 -3.56
C GLY A 64 -14.95 -4.91 -2.06
N GLU A 65 -15.95 -5.60 -1.52
CA GLU A 65 -16.28 -5.55 -0.09
C GLU A 65 -15.18 -6.16 0.79
N VAL A 66 -14.58 -7.27 0.36
CA VAL A 66 -13.48 -7.93 1.08
C VAL A 66 -12.24 -7.04 1.08
N GLU A 67 -11.87 -6.48 -0.08
CA GLU A 67 -10.73 -5.58 -0.21
C GLU A 67 -10.88 -4.34 0.69
N ALA A 68 -12.04 -3.69 0.66
CA ALA A 68 -12.33 -2.53 1.50
C ALA A 68 -12.23 -2.88 3.00
N GLY A 69 -12.71 -4.07 3.39
CA GLY A 69 -12.64 -4.56 4.76
C GLY A 69 -11.22 -4.88 5.26
N CYS A 70 -10.27 -5.12 4.34
CA CYS A 70 -8.88 -5.43 4.67
C CYS A 70 -7.94 -4.22 4.58
N GLN A 71 -8.37 -3.10 4.00
CA GLN A 71 -7.49 -1.99 3.66
C GLN A 71 -6.73 -1.39 4.85
N THR A 72 -7.31 -1.38 6.05
CA THR A 72 -6.66 -0.92 7.29
C THR A 72 -5.40 -1.71 7.66
N GLN A 73 -5.23 -2.92 7.14
CA GLN A 73 -4.02 -3.71 7.34
C GLN A 73 -2.78 -3.12 6.65
N LEU A 74 -2.95 -2.14 5.75
CA LEU A 74 -1.86 -1.43 5.09
C LEU A 74 -1.33 -0.24 5.90
N ASP A 75 -2.00 0.16 6.97
CA ASP A 75 -1.63 1.32 7.81
C ASP A 75 -0.23 1.20 8.41
N THR A 76 0.23 -0.02 8.68
CA THR A 76 1.58 -0.26 9.19
C THR A 76 2.64 0.00 8.13
N ALA A 77 2.41 -0.41 6.88
CA ALA A 77 3.30 -0.09 5.76
C ALA A 77 3.30 1.41 5.46
N HIS A 78 2.13 2.06 5.52
CA HIS A 78 1.99 3.51 5.39
C HIS A 78 2.82 4.25 6.46
N ARG A 79 2.63 3.91 7.74
CA ARG A 79 3.37 4.53 8.85
C ARG A 79 4.87 4.31 8.75
N PHE A 80 5.31 3.13 8.32
CA PHE A 80 6.73 2.86 8.09
C PHE A 80 7.33 3.77 7.03
N LEU A 81 6.71 3.87 5.84
CA LEU A 81 7.22 4.73 4.77
C LEU A 81 7.16 6.22 5.14
N SER A 82 6.09 6.63 5.83
CA SER A 82 5.96 7.99 6.38
C SER A 82 7.06 8.30 7.39
N SER A 83 7.42 7.36 8.27
CA SER A 83 8.49 7.55 9.27
C SER A 83 9.88 7.74 8.65
N LEU A 84 10.08 7.30 7.40
CA LEU A 84 11.30 7.49 6.64
C LEU A 84 11.35 8.82 5.87
N GLY A 85 10.30 9.64 5.95
CA GLY A 85 10.24 10.96 5.32
C GLY A 85 9.84 10.94 3.84
N TYR A 86 9.27 9.85 3.33
CA TYR A 86 8.71 9.83 1.97
C TYR A 86 7.47 10.72 1.85
N SER A 87 7.25 11.31 0.67
CA SER A 87 6.05 12.09 0.38
C SER A 87 4.81 11.21 0.30
N ALA A 88 3.64 11.78 0.62
CA ALA A 88 2.36 11.08 0.54
C ALA A 88 2.12 10.45 -0.84
N ASP A 89 2.38 11.18 -1.93
CA ASP A 89 2.22 10.68 -3.30
C ASP A 89 3.05 9.42 -3.59
N LEU A 90 4.27 9.32 -3.04
CA LEU A 90 5.11 8.14 -3.23
C LEU A 90 4.65 6.97 -2.38
N ILE A 91 4.22 7.26 -1.14
CA ILE A 91 3.65 6.26 -0.24
C ILE A 91 2.39 5.66 -0.88
N ASP A 92 1.49 6.50 -1.38
CA ASP A 92 0.24 6.06 -2.02
C ASP A 92 0.50 5.18 -3.23
N ARG A 93 1.42 5.59 -4.12
CA ARG A 93 1.80 4.75 -5.28
C ARG A 93 2.37 3.40 -4.85
N ALA A 94 3.22 3.38 -3.81
CA ALA A 94 3.79 2.14 -3.31
C ALA A 94 2.74 1.23 -2.67
N LEU A 95 1.83 1.79 -1.87
CA LEU A 95 0.73 1.04 -1.27
C LEU A 95 -0.25 0.51 -2.32
N ILE A 96 -0.51 1.26 -3.38
CA ILE A 96 -1.30 0.79 -4.54
C ILE A 96 -0.62 -0.41 -5.20
N ASP A 97 0.69 -0.37 -5.47
CA ASP A 97 1.40 -1.52 -6.07
C ASP A 97 1.40 -2.75 -5.15
N ILE A 98 1.65 -2.55 -3.85
CA ILE A 98 1.59 -3.61 -2.84
C ILE A 98 0.20 -4.24 -2.79
N LYS A 99 -0.85 -3.41 -2.75
CA LYS A 99 -2.26 -3.83 -2.76
C LYS A 99 -2.58 -4.60 -4.03
N ALA A 100 -2.30 -4.04 -5.21
CA ALA A 100 -2.62 -4.65 -6.50
C ALA A 100 -2.01 -6.06 -6.66
N ARG A 101 -0.77 -6.27 -6.19
CA ARG A 101 -0.14 -7.60 -6.19
C ARG A 101 -0.84 -8.58 -5.27
N ALA A 102 -1.23 -8.14 -4.07
CA ALA A 102 -1.94 -8.97 -3.10
C ALA A 102 -3.35 -9.32 -3.59
N ASP A 103 -4.08 -8.36 -4.16
CA ASP A 103 -5.42 -8.55 -4.72
C ASP A 103 -5.37 -9.51 -5.91
N GLY A 104 -4.45 -9.29 -6.85
CA GLY A 104 -4.26 -10.18 -8.01
C GLY A 104 -3.94 -11.61 -7.59
N ALA A 105 -3.13 -11.80 -6.54
CA ALA A 105 -2.84 -13.13 -6.00
C ALA A 105 -4.07 -13.78 -5.36
N ALA A 106 -4.87 -13.00 -4.61
CA ALA A 106 -6.07 -13.48 -3.96
C ALA A 106 -7.17 -13.86 -4.96
N VAL A 107 -7.41 -13.02 -5.97
CA VAL A 107 -8.31 -13.30 -7.08
C VAL A 107 -7.87 -14.56 -7.84
N ALA A 108 -6.58 -14.67 -8.17
CA ALA A 108 -6.05 -15.86 -8.84
C ALA A 108 -6.22 -17.14 -8.00
N PHE A 109 -6.08 -17.06 -6.67
CA PHE A 109 -6.34 -18.18 -5.76
C PHE A 109 -7.80 -18.62 -5.79
N VAL A 110 -8.71 -17.66 -5.73
CA VAL A 110 -10.15 -17.88 -5.82
C VAL A 110 -10.54 -18.56 -7.14
N HIS A 111 -10.00 -18.11 -8.28
CA HIS A 111 -10.22 -18.75 -9.58
C HIS A 111 -9.69 -20.19 -9.68
N ARG A 112 -8.78 -20.60 -8.79
CA ARG A 112 -8.26 -21.98 -8.73
C ARG A 112 -9.08 -22.89 -7.82
N MET A 113 -10.03 -22.36 -7.04
CA MET A 113 -10.85 -23.17 -6.14
C MET A 113 -11.80 -24.10 -6.91
N PRO A 114 -12.00 -25.35 -6.46
CA PRO A 114 -12.85 -26.33 -7.13
C PRO A 114 -14.28 -25.84 -7.38
N ASN A 115 -14.86 -25.09 -6.44
CA ASN A 115 -16.24 -24.60 -6.52
C ASN A 115 -16.43 -23.40 -7.46
N TYR A 116 -15.35 -22.76 -7.91
CA TYR A 116 -15.41 -21.66 -8.89
C TYR A 116 -15.19 -22.14 -10.33
N ARG A 117 -14.67 -23.35 -10.52
CA ARG A 117 -14.84 -24.04 -11.80
C ARG A 117 -16.34 -24.26 -11.92
N LEU A 118 -16.97 -23.53 -12.83
CA LEU A 118 -18.40 -23.49 -13.12
C LEU A 118 -19.14 -24.79 -12.75
N PRO A 119 -20.39 -24.73 -12.23
CA PRO A 119 -21.24 -25.91 -12.24
C PRO A 119 -21.24 -26.47 -13.66
N ASN A 120 -21.01 -27.79 -13.79
CA ASN A 120 -21.14 -28.49 -15.06
C ASN A 120 -22.51 -28.17 -15.66
N TYR A 121 -22.59 -27.18 -16.55
CA TYR A 121 -23.70 -27.07 -17.47
C TYR A 121 -23.50 -28.20 -18.47
N HIS A 122 -24.03 -29.36 -18.12
CA HIS A 122 -24.37 -30.37 -19.10
C HIS A 122 -25.45 -29.76 -20.00
N PHE A 123 -25.05 -29.34 -21.20
CA PHE A 123 -25.96 -29.22 -22.34
C PHE A 123 -26.14 -30.60 -22.97
#